data_AF-A0AAX2FB54-F1
#
_entry.id   AF-A0AAX2FB54-F1
#
_cell.length_a   1.000
_cell.length_b   1.000
_cell.length_c   1.000
_cell.angle_alpha   90.00
_cell.angle_beta   90.00
_cell.angle_gamma   90.00
#
_symmetry.space_group_name_H-M   'P 1'
#
loop_
_entity.id
_entity.type
_entity.pdbx_description
1 polymer ?
#
loop_
_entity_poly.entity_id
_entity_poly.type
_entity_poly.pdbx_seq_one_letter_code
_entity_poly.pdbx_strand_id
1 'polypeptide(L)'
;MKNISYIPKKKAISKFEVFAGLMWTAVWATLYFYANHLVGVYNGTANGLKFVSPTFNQDVLLQYWPIVVIMIVFEICISLYKLVQGQWTQRLAIGNAILQVAGTIVFIVIVVNPHLFNAGFITYLAIAFTISPEEFKTWLIGGGIFFYMLSAAINIFDGFRKASIRM
;
A
#
# COMPACT_ATOMS: atom_id res chain seq x y z
N MET A 1 22.84 -27.81 -29.45
CA MET A 1 21.72 -27.97 -28.49
C MET A 1 21.74 -26.78 -27.55
N LYS A 2 20.65 -26.01 -27.45
CA LYS A 2 20.57 -24.82 -26.58
C LYS A 2 20.32 -25.32 -25.16
N ASN A 3 21.33 -25.26 -24.29
CA ASN A 3 21.23 -25.68 -22.89
C ASN A 3 20.36 -24.67 -22.15
N ILE A 4 19.06 -24.96 -22.04
CA ILE A 4 18.12 -24.13 -21.32
C ILE A 4 18.32 -24.45 -19.83
N SER A 5 18.97 -23.55 -19.10
CA SER A 5 19.13 -23.68 -17.66
C SER A 5 17.75 -23.81 -17.02
N TYR A 6 17.51 -24.91 -16.31
CA TYR A 6 16.24 -25.20 -15.65
C TYR A 6 16.03 -24.21 -14.50
N ILE A 7 15.05 -23.31 -14.64
CA ILE A 7 14.63 -22.42 -13.55
C ILE A 7 13.42 -23.08 -12.88
N PRO A 8 13.49 -23.43 -11.58
CA PRO A 8 12.35 -23.98 -10.85
C PRO A 8 11.16 -23.01 -10.92
N LYS A 9 9.96 -23.52 -11.26
CA LYS A 9 8.73 -22.69 -11.40
C LYS A 9 8.44 -21.78 -10.20
N LYS A 10 8.83 -22.18 -8.99
CA LYS A 10 8.63 -21.41 -7.75
C LYS A 10 9.60 -20.21 -7.60
N LYS A 11 10.70 -20.19 -8.35
CA LYS A 11 11.70 -19.11 -8.38
C LYS A 11 11.45 -18.13 -9.53
N ALA A 12 10.80 -18.60 -10.60
CA ALA A 12 10.44 -17.78 -11.74
C ALA A 12 9.43 -16.69 -11.34
N ILE A 13 9.65 -15.49 -11.87
CA ILE A 13 8.74 -14.36 -11.73
C ILE A 13 7.81 -14.38 -12.93
N SER A 14 6.51 -14.51 -12.67
CA SER A 14 5.53 -14.44 -13.75
C SER A 14 5.32 -12.99 -14.20
N LYS A 15 5.04 -12.78 -15.49
CA LYS A 15 4.65 -11.45 -16.01
C LYS A 15 3.39 -10.93 -15.31
N PHE A 16 2.49 -11.83 -14.91
CA PHE A 16 1.29 -11.51 -14.15
C PHE A 16 1.63 -10.96 -12.75
N GLU A 17 2.61 -11.53 -12.05
CA GLU A 17 3.08 -11.01 -10.75
C GLU A 17 3.58 -9.56 -10.86
N VAL A 18 4.33 -9.24 -11.93
CA VAL A 18 4.79 -7.86 -12.18
C VAL A 18 3.62 -6.94 -12.52
N PHE A 19 2.73 -7.36 -13.42
CA PHE A 19 1.58 -6.56 -13.83
C PHE A 19 0.62 -6.29 -12.66
N ALA A 20 0.31 -7.30 -11.86
CA ALA A 20 -0.53 -7.16 -10.68
C ALA A 20 0.10 -6.21 -9.66
N GLY A 21 1.43 -6.27 -9.48
CA GLY A 21 2.17 -5.32 -8.65
C GLY A 21 2.02 -3.88 -9.14
N LEU A 22 2.33 -3.61 -10.42
CA LEU A 22 2.21 -2.26 -10.99
C LEU A 22 0.76 -1.73 -10.97
N MET A 23 -0.22 -2.59 -11.24
CA MET A 23 -1.63 -2.24 -11.14
C MET A 23 -1.99 -1.85 -9.70
N TRP A 24 -1.49 -2.59 -8.72
CA TRP A 24 -1.68 -2.27 -7.30
C TRP A 24 -1.03 -0.93 -6.91
N THR A 25 0.18 -0.65 -7.41
CA THR A 25 0.83 0.67 -7.24
C THR A 25 -0.04 1.79 -7.81
N ALA A 26 -0.62 1.60 -9.01
CA ALA A 26 -1.48 2.59 -9.64
C ALA A 26 -2.77 2.84 -8.84
N VAL A 27 -3.37 1.78 -8.28
CA VAL A 27 -4.53 1.89 -7.38
C VAL A 27 -4.17 2.72 -6.16
N TRP A 28 -3.07 2.42 -5.47
CA TRP A 28 -2.64 3.18 -4.29
C TRP A 28 -2.27 4.62 -4.59
N ALA A 29 -1.55 4.87 -5.69
CA ALA A 29 -1.24 6.22 -6.13
C ALA A 29 -2.52 7.03 -6.37
N THR A 30 -3.51 6.44 -7.04
CA THR A 30 -4.80 7.09 -7.28
C THR A 30 -5.53 7.36 -5.97
N LEU A 31 -5.60 6.38 -5.06
CA LEU A 31 -6.20 6.57 -3.74
C LEU A 31 -5.52 7.67 -2.93
N TYR A 32 -4.19 7.81 -3.02
CA TYR A 32 -3.44 8.83 -2.31
C TYR A 32 -3.65 10.24 -2.90
N PHE A 33 -3.54 10.40 -4.22
CA PHE A 33 -3.64 11.70 -4.88
C PHE A 33 -5.07 12.20 -5.06
N TYR A 34 -6.08 11.32 -5.01
CA TYR A 34 -7.49 11.64 -5.18
C TYR A 34 -8.37 11.18 -4.00
N ALA A 35 -7.79 11.07 -2.79
CA ALA A 35 -8.43 10.48 -1.63
C ALA A 35 -9.76 11.16 -1.27
N ASN A 36 -9.80 12.50 -1.31
CA ASN A 36 -10.97 13.31 -1.00
C ASN A 36 -12.16 13.11 -1.96
N HIS A 37 -11.92 12.63 -3.18
CA HIS A 37 -12.96 12.38 -4.18
C HIS A 37 -13.41 10.91 -4.23
N LEU A 38 -12.59 10.00 -3.71
CA LEU A 38 -12.82 8.55 -3.83
C LEU A 38 -13.39 7.95 -2.55
N VAL A 39 -12.94 8.42 -1.39
CA VAL A 39 -13.28 7.82 -0.09
C VAL A 39 -13.88 8.90 0.82
N GLY A 40 -15.18 8.78 1.07
CA GLY A 40 -15.92 9.70 1.94
C GLY A 40 -17.25 9.12 2.38
N VAL A 41 -17.87 9.79 3.35
CA VAL A 41 -19.20 9.43 3.86
C VAL A 41 -20.25 9.94 2.90
N TYR A 42 -21.20 9.07 2.56
CA TYR A 42 -22.37 9.39 1.76
C TYR A 42 -23.63 9.13 2.59
N ASN A 43 -24.54 10.10 2.66
CA ASN A 43 -25.85 9.93 3.24
C ASN A 43 -26.87 9.58 2.15
N GLY A 44 -27.68 8.55 2.39
CA GLY A 44 -28.83 8.23 1.54
C GLY A 44 -29.90 9.30 1.67
N THR A 45 -30.29 9.90 0.55
CA THR A 45 -31.43 10.81 0.44
C THR A 45 -32.46 10.22 -0.52
N ALA A 46 -33.69 10.75 -0.53
CA ALA A 46 -34.76 10.28 -1.41
C ALA A 46 -34.41 10.29 -2.91
N ASN A 47 -33.41 11.09 -3.32
CA ASN A 47 -32.94 11.21 -4.70
C ASN A 47 -31.52 10.63 -4.91
N GLY A 48 -31.00 9.82 -3.98
CA GLY A 48 -29.69 9.15 -4.11
C GLY A 48 -28.70 9.49 -2.99
N LEU A 49 -27.42 9.15 -3.20
CA LEU A 49 -26.34 9.34 -2.23
C LEU A 49 -25.79 10.78 -2.29
N LYS A 50 -25.81 11.49 -1.16
CA LYS A 50 -25.22 12.82 -1.01
C LYS A 50 -23.89 12.73 -0.25
N PHE A 51 -22.81 13.22 -0.86
CA PHE A 51 -21.49 13.31 -0.21
C PHE A 51 -21.55 14.24 1.01
N VAL A 52 -21.09 13.76 2.17
CA VAL A 52 -21.15 14.46 3.45
C VAL A 52 -19.79 15.00 3.84
N SER A 53 -18.76 14.14 3.83
CA SER A 53 -17.40 14.51 4.21
C SER A 53 -16.38 13.54 3.62
N PRO A 54 -15.22 14.01 3.14
CA PRO A 54 -14.12 13.13 2.78
C PRO A 54 -13.58 12.40 4.02
N THR A 55 -13.02 11.20 3.81
CA THR A 55 -12.33 10.45 4.87
C THR A 55 -11.02 11.11 5.28
N PHE A 56 -10.24 11.53 4.29
CA PHE A 56 -8.92 12.10 4.48
C PHE A 56 -8.89 13.60 4.19
N ASN A 57 -8.01 14.30 4.88
CA ASN A 57 -7.64 15.67 4.57
C ASN A 57 -6.61 15.65 3.43
N GLN A 58 -7.03 16.09 2.24
CA GLN A 58 -6.19 16.05 1.05
C GLN A 58 -4.97 16.98 1.16
N ASP A 59 -5.09 18.12 1.84
CA ASP A 59 -3.99 19.06 2.00
C ASP A 59 -2.87 18.45 2.85
N VAL A 60 -3.24 17.70 3.90
CA VAL A 60 -2.30 16.98 4.74
C VAL A 60 -1.66 15.82 3.97
N LEU A 61 -2.44 15.05 3.21
CA LEU A 61 -1.89 14.00 2.36
C LEU A 61 -0.85 14.57 1.40
N LEU A 62 -1.20 15.63 0.67
CA LEU A 62 -0.32 16.23 -0.34
C LEU A 62 0.97 16.79 0.27
N GLN A 63 1.04 17.18 1.54
CA GLN A 63 2.33 17.58 2.15
C GLN A 63 3.42 16.49 2.05
N TYR A 64 3.02 15.21 1.97
CA TYR A 64 3.93 14.07 1.82
C TYR A 64 4.15 13.65 0.36
N TRP A 65 3.62 14.38 -0.62
CA TRP A 65 3.65 13.97 -2.03
C TRP A 65 5.07 13.68 -2.56
N PRO A 66 6.13 14.44 -2.22
CA PRO A 66 7.46 14.18 -2.78
C PRO A 66 8.00 12.81 -2.39
N ILE A 67 7.85 12.43 -1.11
CA ILE A 67 8.32 11.13 -0.62
C ILE A 67 7.49 10.00 -1.19
N VAL A 68 6.17 10.19 -1.36
CA VAL A 68 5.29 9.19 -1.98
C VAL A 68 5.63 8.97 -3.45
N VAL A 69 5.93 10.03 -4.21
CA VAL A 69 6.38 9.90 -5.61
C VAL A 69 7.71 9.13 -5.69
N ILE A 70 8.67 9.42 -4.80
CA ILE A 70 9.93 8.68 -4.74
C ILE A 70 9.67 7.18 -4.48
N MET A 71 8.77 6.86 -3.55
CA MET A 71 8.39 5.47 -3.26
C MET A 71 7.76 4.77 -4.47
N ILE A 72 6.84 5.43 -5.17
CA ILE A 72 6.21 4.90 -6.40
C ILE A 72 7.26 4.64 -7.48
N VAL A 73 8.15 5.61 -7.73
CA VAL A 73 9.24 5.44 -8.71
C VAL A 73 10.13 4.27 -8.33
N PHE A 74 10.47 4.12 -7.05
CA PHE A 74 11.29 3.01 -6.59
C PHE A 74 10.57 1.65 -6.76
N GLU A 75 9.27 1.58 -6.47
CA GLU A 75 8.44 0.39 -6.67
C GLU A 75 8.34 -0.01 -8.15
N ILE A 76 8.18 0.98 -9.05
CA ILE A 76 8.21 0.75 -10.51
C ILE A 76 9.58 0.23 -10.93
N CYS A 77 10.67 0.84 -10.48
CA CYS A 77 12.03 0.39 -10.78
C CYS A 77 12.27 -1.07 -10.36
N ILE A 78 11.85 -1.44 -9.14
CA ILE A 78 11.94 -2.83 -8.66
C ILE A 78 11.08 -3.77 -9.52
N SER A 79 9.87 -3.36 -9.90
CA SER A 79 8.96 -4.16 -10.73
C SER A 79 9.49 -4.38 -12.16
N LEU A 80 10.09 -3.36 -12.76
CA LEU A 80 10.79 -3.50 -14.04
C LEU A 80 12.02 -4.38 -13.92
N TYR A 81 12.78 -4.25 -12.82
CA TYR A 81 13.92 -5.13 -12.57
C TYR A 81 13.50 -6.60 -12.38
N LYS A 82 12.36 -6.86 -11.71
CA LYS A 82 11.72 -8.19 -11.63
C LYS A 82 11.40 -8.74 -13.02
N LEU A 83 10.88 -7.89 -13.91
CA LEU A 83 10.53 -8.28 -15.28
C LEU A 83 11.76 -8.67 -16.12
N VAL A 84 12.85 -7.90 -16.00
CA VAL A 84 14.10 -8.17 -16.73
C VAL A 84 14.79 -9.42 -16.20
N GLN A 85 14.87 -9.60 -14.88
CA GLN A 85 15.55 -10.75 -14.29
C GLN A 85 14.75 -12.05 -14.44
N GLY A 86 13.41 -11.98 -14.40
CA GLY A 86 12.53 -13.14 -14.58
C GLY A 86 12.64 -14.22 -13.48
N GLN A 87 13.50 -14.03 -12.48
CA GLN A 87 13.69 -14.94 -11.35
C GLN A 87 14.06 -14.18 -10.08
N TRP A 88 13.65 -14.72 -8.93
CA TRP A 88 14.03 -14.17 -7.63
C TRP A 88 15.51 -14.42 -7.35
N THR A 89 16.25 -13.33 -7.12
CA THR A 89 17.66 -13.34 -6.70
C THR A 89 17.79 -12.72 -5.31
N GLN A 90 18.87 -13.04 -4.59
CA GLN A 90 19.12 -12.47 -3.26
C GLN A 90 19.19 -10.93 -3.30
N ARG A 91 19.82 -10.35 -4.32
CA ARG A 91 19.89 -8.89 -4.51
C ARG A 91 18.51 -8.27 -4.69
N LEU A 92 17.64 -8.93 -5.48
CA LEU A 92 16.26 -8.47 -5.70
C LEU A 92 15.42 -8.60 -4.42
N ALA A 93 15.60 -9.67 -3.64
CA ALA A 93 14.92 -9.84 -2.35
C ALA A 93 15.31 -8.75 -1.35
N ILE A 94 16.59 -8.39 -1.26
CA ILE A 94 17.08 -7.27 -0.43
C ILE A 94 16.45 -5.95 -0.89
N GLY A 95 16.47 -5.65 -2.19
CA GLY A 95 15.86 -4.42 -2.72
C GLY A 95 14.35 -4.33 -2.43
N ASN A 96 13.63 -5.44 -2.60
CA ASN A 96 12.21 -5.54 -2.24
C ASN A 96 11.99 -5.34 -0.73
N ALA A 97 12.87 -5.85 0.12
CA ALA A 97 12.76 -5.65 1.56
C ALA A 97 13.00 -4.20 1.98
N ILE A 98 14.00 -3.53 1.38
CA ILE A 98 14.23 -2.10 1.59
C ILE A 98 12.99 -1.29 1.21
N LEU A 99 12.38 -1.59 0.06
CA LEU A 99 11.13 -0.95 -0.38
C LEU A 99 9.99 -1.15 0.63
N GLN A 100 9.79 -2.37 1.14
CA GLN A 100 8.75 -2.68 2.12
C GLN A 100 8.97 -1.96 3.46
N VAL A 101 10.21 -1.90 3.95
CA VAL A 101 10.56 -1.19 5.19
C VAL A 101 10.37 0.31 5.01
N ALA A 102 10.90 0.91 3.93
CA ALA A 102 10.74 2.32 3.64
C ALA A 102 9.26 2.70 3.48
N GLY A 103 8.48 1.88 2.75
CA GLY A 103 7.04 2.08 2.60
C GLY A 103 6.29 2.00 3.93
N THR A 104 6.67 1.08 4.82
CA THR A 104 6.09 0.97 6.16
C THR A 104 6.36 2.23 6.99
N ILE A 105 7.60 2.73 6.97
CA ILE A 105 7.97 3.96 7.68
C ILE A 105 7.15 5.15 7.15
N VAL A 106 7.09 5.33 5.83
CA VAL A 106 6.33 6.41 5.20
C VAL A 106 4.84 6.30 5.56
N PHE A 107 4.27 5.10 5.50
CA PHE A 107 2.88 4.86 5.87
C PHE A 107 2.59 5.25 7.33
N ILE A 108 3.45 4.82 8.28
CA ILE A 108 3.32 5.15 9.70
C ILE A 108 3.39 6.68 9.91
N VAL A 109 4.36 7.35 9.30
CA VAL A 109 4.53 8.81 9.41
C VAL A 109 3.27 9.55 8.93
N ILE A 110 2.67 9.12 7.82
CA ILE A 110 1.46 9.74 7.28
C ILE A 110 0.26 9.45 8.19
N VAL A 111 0.03 8.19 8.58
CA VAL A 111 -1.19 7.78 9.29
C VAL A 111 -1.27 8.26 10.74
N VAL A 112 -0.12 8.47 11.38
CA VAL A 112 -0.05 9.02 12.75
C VAL A 112 -0.30 10.53 12.78
N ASN A 113 -0.27 11.22 11.62
CA ASN A 113 -0.56 12.65 11.58
C ASN A 113 -1.99 12.92 12.11
N PRO A 114 -2.13 13.72 13.19
CA PRO A 114 -3.42 13.90 13.86
C PRO A 114 -4.48 14.58 12.98
N HIS A 115 -4.06 15.28 11.93
CA HIS A 115 -4.90 16.02 10.99
C HIS A 115 -5.17 15.25 9.69
N LEU A 116 -4.67 14.02 9.54
CA LEU A 116 -4.88 13.22 8.35
C LEU A 116 -6.36 12.90 8.14
N PHE A 117 -7.05 12.46 9.19
CA PHE A 117 -8.47 12.09 9.11
C PHE A 117 -9.35 13.31 9.33
N ASN A 118 -10.41 13.44 8.55
CA ASN A 118 -11.40 14.50 8.75
C ASN A 118 -12.17 14.24 10.06
N ALA A 119 -12.32 15.28 10.89
CA ALA A 119 -13.04 15.16 12.16
C ALA A 119 -14.49 14.69 11.97
N GLY A 120 -15.20 15.21 10.96
CA GLY A 120 -16.57 14.81 10.64
C GLY A 120 -16.69 13.35 10.23
N PHE A 121 -15.68 12.82 9.52
CA PHE A 121 -15.61 11.38 9.20
C PHE A 121 -15.46 10.53 10.47
N ILE A 122 -14.52 10.89 11.34
CA ILE A 122 -14.28 10.15 12.60
C ILE A 122 -15.51 10.18 13.49
N THR A 123 -16.14 11.35 13.68
CA THR A 123 -17.36 11.48 14.49
C THR A 123 -18.50 10.64 13.91
N TYR A 124 -18.72 10.69 12.59
CA TYR A 124 -19.78 9.93 11.94
C TYR A 124 -19.65 8.42 12.17
N LEU A 125 -18.44 7.87 11.96
CA LEU A 125 -18.22 6.44 12.18
C LEU A 125 -18.23 6.06 13.66
N ALA A 126 -17.69 6.90 14.54
CA ALA A 126 -17.73 6.65 15.97
C ALA A 126 -19.17 6.53 16.48
N ILE A 127 -20.09 7.39 16.01
CA ILE A 127 -21.53 7.28 16.30
C ILE A 127 -22.10 5.97 15.76
N ALA A 128 -21.77 5.59 14.52
CA ALA A 128 -22.27 4.35 13.91
C ALA A 128 -21.78 3.09 14.65
N PHE A 129 -20.57 3.10 15.20
CA PHE A 129 -20.01 2.01 15.99
C PHE A 129 -20.28 2.12 17.49
N THR A 130 -21.02 3.15 17.95
CA THR A 130 -21.34 3.38 19.37
C THR A 130 -20.12 3.46 20.30
N ILE A 131 -19.01 4.01 19.81
CA ILE A 131 -17.77 4.21 20.58
C ILE A 131 -17.33 5.68 20.54
N SER A 132 -16.35 6.06 21.36
CA SER A 132 -15.85 7.43 21.31
C SER A 132 -15.01 7.70 20.04
N PRO A 133 -14.99 8.95 19.53
CA PRO A 133 -14.14 9.34 18.40
C PRO A 133 -12.66 9.01 18.57
N GLU A 134 -12.11 9.21 19.77
CA GLU A 134 -10.70 8.95 20.08
C GLU A 134 -10.39 7.45 20.11
N GLU A 135 -11.28 6.63 20.66
CA GLU A 135 -11.15 5.17 20.62
C GLU A 135 -11.22 4.66 19.18
N PHE A 136 -12.21 5.13 18.39
CA PHE A 136 -12.32 4.74 16.98
C PHE A 136 -11.05 5.10 16.20
N LYS A 137 -10.55 6.33 16.36
CA LYS A 137 -9.32 6.79 15.71
C LYS A 137 -8.12 5.95 16.11
N THR A 138 -7.98 5.61 17.39
CA THR A 138 -6.88 4.78 17.90
C THR A 138 -6.92 3.38 17.30
N TRP A 139 -8.09 2.74 17.26
CA TRP A 139 -8.27 1.44 16.63
C TRP A 139 -8.02 1.47 15.12
N LEU A 140 -8.50 2.51 14.44
CA LEU A 140 -8.32 2.68 13.00
C LEU A 140 -6.83 2.81 12.64
N ILE A 141 -6.09 3.67 13.35
CA ILE A 141 -4.66 3.88 13.12
C ILE A 141 -3.87 2.63 13.51
N GLY A 142 -4.09 2.09 14.71
CA GLY A 142 -3.38 0.92 15.22
C GLY A 142 -3.62 -0.32 14.36
N GLY A 143 -4.88 -0.58 13.99
CA GLY A 143 -5.25 -1.66 13.08
C GLY A 143 -4.63 -1.47 11.70
N GLY A 144 -4.70 -0.26 11.13
CA GLY A 144 -4.08 0.05 9.84
C GLY A 144 -2.57 -0.21 9.82
N ILE A 145 -1.85 0.25 10.84
CA ILE A 145 -0.41 0.00 11.00
C ILE A 145 -0.12 -1.50 11.14
N PHE A 146 -0.88 -2.21 11.97
CA PHE A 146 -0.72 -3.65 12.17
C PHE A 146 -0.89 -4.44 10.86
N PHE A 147 -1.99 -4.21 10.13
CA PHE A 147 -2.25 -4.91 8.86
C PHE A 147 -1.22 -4.56 7.79
N TYR A 148 -0.78 -3.30 7.72
CA TYR A 148 0.26 -2.89 6.78
C TYR A 148 1.60 -3.60 7.10
N MET A 149 2.03 -3.59 8.37
CA MET A 149 3.25 -4.28 8.80
C MET A 149 3.19 -5.79 8.54
N LEU A 150 2.05 -6.42 8.81
CA LEU A 150 1.85 -7.85 8.53
C LEU A 150 2.00 -8.15 7.03
N SER A 151 1.37 -7.33 6.18
CA SER A 151 1.50 -7.42 4.72
C SER A 151 2.95 -7.23 4.26
N ALA A 152 3.65 -6.24 4.81
CA ALA A 152 5.06 -5.99 4.51
C ALA A 152 5.94 -7.17 4.91
N ALA A 153 5.73 -7.73 6.11
CA ALA A 153 6.47 -8.89 6.61
C ALA A 153 6.26 -10.13 5.73
N ILE A 154 5.03 -10.40 5.31
CA ILE A 154 4.70 -11.49 4.38
C ILE A 154 5.43 -11.28 3.04
N ASN A 155 5.37 -10.07 2.48
CA ASN A 155 6.04 -9.74 1.21
C ASN A 155 7.56 -9.89 1.29
N ILE A 156 8.18 -9.50 2.40
CA ILE A 156 9.63 -9.68 2.64
C ILE A 156 9.95 -11.18 2.70
N PHE A 157 9.23 -11.92 3.52
CA PHE A 157 9.45 -13.36 3.69
C PHE A 157 9.29 -14.10 2.35
N ASP A 158 8.26 -13.79 1.58
CA ASP A 158 8.04 -14.40 0.27
C ASP A 158 9.16 -14.10 -0.73
N GLY A 159 9.67 -12.87 -0.74
CA GLY A 159 10.81 -12.49 -1.59
C GLY A 159 12.06 -13.32 -1.28
N PHE A 160 12.43 -13.44 0.01
CA PHE A 160 13.58 -14.24 0.44
C PHE A 160 13.37 -15.74 0.23
N ARG A 161 12.17 -16.25 0.53
CA ARG A 161 11.80 -17.67 0.32
C ARG A 161 11.90 -18.06 -1.15
N LYS A 162 11.41 -17.24 -2.07
CA LYS A 162 11.54 -17.50 -3.52
C LYS A 162 13.00 -17.40 -3.98
N ALA A 163 13.79 -16.49 -3.40
CA ALA A 163 15.20 -16.32 -3.74
C ALA A 163 16.13 -17.44 -3.23
N SER A 164 15.75 -18.15 -2.17
CA SER A 164 16.57 -19.23 -1.58
C SER A 164 16.46 -20.58 -2.30
N ILE A 165 15.49 -20.73 -3.21
CA ILE A 165 15.32 -21.95 -4.02
C ILE A 165 16.55 -22.13 -4.92
N ARG A 166 17.27 -23.25 -4.74
CA ARG A 166 18.43 -23.63 -5.57
C ARG A 166 17.97 -24.14 -6.95
N MET A 167 18.81 -23.92 -7.97
CA MET A 167 18.63 -24.51 -9.31
C MET A 167 18.89 -26.02 -9.26
#